data_AF-A0A3D2YH42-F1
#
_entry.id   AF-A0A3D2YH42-F1
#
_cell.length_a   1.000
_cell.length_b   1.000
_cell.length_c   1.000
_cell.angle_alpha   90.00
_cell.angle_beta   90.00
_cell.angle_gamma   90.00
#
_symmetry.space_group_name_H-M   'P 1'
#
loop_
_entity.id
_entity.type
_entity.pdbx_description
1 polymer ?
#
loop_
_entity_poly.entity_id
_entity_poly.type
_entity_poly.pdbx_seq_one_letter_code
_entity_poly.pdbx_strand_id
1 'polypeptide(L)'
;MYAIISKGELLALCERPRYVKRNEETGAYVEAAEAEAIGIAVGGEVYNLPGGTAIPDAPEALAQEGEAEEYVFRNHARIIENEEATNAAFVAMEEAMCDMDSSSEERLTAVEEALCELDSAANGGGEN
;
A
#
# COMPACT_ATOMS: atom_id res chain seq x y z
N MET A 1 9.66 -25.74 3.67
CA MET A 1 9.79 -24.40 4.30
C MET A 1 8.39 -23.81 4.41
N TYR A 2 8.15 -22.85 5.27
CA TYR A 2 6.85 -22.20 5.44
C TYR A 2 6.95 -20.71 5.14
N ALA A 3 5.96 -20.23 4.39
CA ALA A 3 5.68 -18.82 4.23
C ALA A 3 4.53 -18.43 5.16
N ILE A 4 4.75 -17.41 6.00
CA ILE A 4 3.69 -16.82 6.80
C ILE A 4 3.15 -15.63 6.03
N ILE A 5 1.88 -15.69 5.66
CA ILE A 5 1.24 -14.70 4.77
C ILE A 5 0.08 -14.06 5.51
N SER A 6 0.02 -12.73 5.53
CA SER A 6 -1.11 -11.97 6.08
C SER A 6 -1.60 -10.98 5.03
N LYS A 7 -2.92 -10.97 4.75
CA LYS A 7 -3.54 -10.09 3.74
C LYS A 7 -2.87 -10.11 2.35
N GLY A 8 -2.21 -11.22 2.01
CA GLY A 8 -1.47 -11.36 0.76
C GLY A 8 -0.02 -10.91 0.81
N GLU A 9 0.48 -10.36 1.91
CA GLU A 9 1.88 -10.00 2.11
C GLU A 9 2.66 -11.12 2.80
N LEU A 10 3.90 -11.36 2.36
CA LEU A 10 4.80 -12.32 2.99
C LEU A 10 5.42 -11.68 4.24
N LEU A 11 5.09 -12.18 5.41
CA LEU A 11 5.62 -11.69 6.68
C LEU A 11 6.96 -12.33 7.04
N ALA A 12 7.09 -13.64 6.82
CA ALA A 12 8.30 -14.37 7.13
C ALA A 12 8.42 -15.68 6.35
N LEU A 13 9.66 -16.11 6.12
CA LEU A 13 10.00 -17.47 5.69
C LEU A 13 10.68 -18.18 6.86
N CYS A 14 10.19 -19.35 7.24
CA CYS A 14 10.74 -20.12 8.35
C CYS A 14 10.64 -21.62 8.09
N GLU A 15 11.49 -22.42 8.74
CA GLU A 15 11.39 -23.88 8.61
C GLU A 15 10.25 -24.46 9.44
N ARG A 16 9.90 -23.80 10.54
CA ARG A 16 8.84 -24.22 11.45
C ARG A 16 8.09 -23.00 11.99
N PRO A 17 6.80 -22.81 11.67
CA PRO A 17 5.99 -21.74 12.21
C PRO A 17 5.95 -21.81 13.75
N ARG A 18 5.98 -20.65 14.40
CA ARG A 18 5.79 -20.56 15.85
C ARG A 18 4.31 -20.39 16.16
N TYR A 19 3.64 -21.52 16.37
CA TYR A 19 2.26 -21.54 16.81
C TYR A 19 2.15 -21.15 18.28
N VAL A 20 1.12 -20.38 18.63
CA VAL A 20 0.91 -19.88 19.99
C VAL A 20 -0.49 -20.15 20.51
N LYS A 21 -0.57 -20.35 21.82
CA LYS A 21 -1.83 -20.34 22.58
C LYS A 21 -1.76 -19.31 23.71
N ARG A 22 -2.93 -18.84 24.14
CA ARG A 22 -3.02 -17.94 25.30
C ARG A 22 -2.88 -18.76 26.58
N ASN A 23 -1.94 -18.39 27.43
CA ASN A 23 -1.82 -18.92 28.78
C ASN A 23 -2.86 -18.24 29.67
N GLU A 24 -3.73 -19.02 30.32
CA GLU A 24 -4.85 -18.50 31.14
C GLU A 24 -4.38 -17.86 32.45
N GLU A 25 -3.25 -18.30 33.00
CA GLU A 25 -2.72 -17.82 34.28
C GLU A 25 -2.00 -16.48 34.15
N THR A 26 -1.32 -16.25 33.03
CA THR A 26 -0.48 -15.06 32.80
C THR A 26 -1.05 -14.11 31.75
N GLY A 27 -2.00 -14.58 30.93
CA GLY A 27 -2.51 -13.87 29.77
C GLY A 27 -1.54 -13.79 28.59
N ALA A 28 -0.31 -14.31 28.73
CA ALA A 28 0.73 -14.26 27.68
C ALA A 28 0.51 -15.31 26.60
N TYR A 29 1.05 -15.06 25.40
CA TYR A 29 1.08 -16.03 24.32
C TYR A 29 2.33 -16.91 24.42
N VAL A 30 2.13 -18.23 24.46
CA VAL A 30 3.20 -19.22 24.63
C VAL A 30 3.20 -20.20 23.46
N GLU A 31 4.39 -20.74 23.12
CA GLU A 31 4.53 -21.71 22.04
C GLU A 31 3.70 -22.97 22.32
N ALA A 32 2.95 -23.42 21.33
CA ALA A 32 2.03 -24.55 21.42
C ALA A 32 2.09 -25.43 20.17
N ALA A 33 1.51 -26.63 20.26
CA ALA A 33 1.28 -27.46 19.08
C ALA A 33 0.24 -26.81 18.16
N GLU A 34 0.36 -27.06 16.86
CA GLU A 34 -0.56 -26.52 15.84
C GLU A 34 -2.04 -26.81 16.16
N ALA A 35 -2.33 -28.03 16.63
CA ALA A 35 -3.69 -28.46 16.98
C ALA A 35 -4.32 -27.69 18.16
N GLU A 36 -3.50 -27.07 19.03
CA GLU A 36 -3.95 -26.29 20.19
C GLU A 36 -3.76 -24.78 19.99
N ALA A 37 -3.24 -24.38 18.84
CA ALA A 37 -2.86 -23.01 18.56
C ALA A 37 -4.10 -22.16 18.26
N ILE A 38 -4.03 -20.91 18.70
CA ILE A 38 -5.03 -19.89 18.36
C ILE A 38 -4.44 -18.86 17.39
N GLY A 39 -3.13 -18.89 17.19
CA GLY A 39 -2.41 -17.94 16.35
C GLY A 39 -0.99 -18.37 16.01
N ILE A 40 -0.31 -17.52 15.25
CA ILE A 40 1.09 -17.64 14.85
C ILE A 40 1.83 -16.40 15.34
N ALA A 41 3.04 -16.58 15.89
CA ALA A 41 3.91 -15.47 16.27
C ALA A 41 5.00 -15.24 15.21
N VAL A 42 5.13 -13.99 14.75
CA VAL A 42 6.15 -13.54 13.80
C VAL A 42 6.77 -12.25 14.32
N GLY A 43 8.10 -12.19 14.46
CA GLY A 43 8.79 -10.94 14.85
C GLY A 43 8.45 -10.38 16.24
N GLY A 44 7.75 -11.14 17.09
CA GLY A 44 7.24 -10.66 18.39
C GLY A 44 5.78 -10.21 18.36
N GLU A 45 5.17 -10.14 17.17
CA GLU A 45 3.74 -9.90 16.98
C GLU A 45 2.98 -11.22 16.85
N VAL A 46 1.71 -11.20 17.21
CA VAL A 46 0.81 -12.37 17.13
C VAL A 46 -0.27 -12.13 16.09
N TYR A 47 -0.58 -13.18 15.35
CA TYR A 47 -1.56 -13.20 14.28
C TYR A 47 -2.58 -14.29 14.55
N ASN A 48 -3.85 -14.04 14.26
CA ASN A 48 -4.87 -15.08 14.32
C ASN A 48 -4.64 -16.15 13.24
N LEU A 49 -4.99 -17.40 13.53
CA LEU A 49 -5.15 -18.39 12.48
C LEU A 49 -6.31 -18.02 11.54
N PRO A 50 -6.36 -18.54 10.30
CA PRO A 50 -7.42 -18.23 9.35
C PRO A 50 -8.81 -18.58 9.92
N GLY A 51 -9.73 -17.61 9.88
CA GLY A 51 -11.07 -17.70 10.47
C GLY A 51 -11.10 -17.52 11.99
N GLY A 52 -9.95 -17.26 12.63
CA GLY A 52 -9.80 -17.11 14.07
C GLY A 52 -10.04 -15.67 14.54
N THR A 53 -10.73 -15.54 15.68
CA THR A 53 -10.95 -14.25 16.38
C THR A 53 -10.47 -14.31 17.84
N ALA A 54 -9.63 -15.30 18.16
CA ALA A 54 -9.20 -15.59 19.52
C ALA A 54 -8.23 -14.54 20.08
N ILE A 55 -7.52 -13.83 19.20
CA ILE A 55 -6.61 -12.73 19.55
C ILE A 55 -7.30 -11.42 19.17
N PRO A 56 -7.67 -10.57 20.13
CA PRO A 56 -8.30 -9.28 19.84
C PRO A 56 -7.32 -8.37 19.07
N ASP A 57 -7.86 -7.64 18.09
CA ASP A 57 -7.13 -6.65 17.26
C ASP A 57 -5.96 -7.22 16.41
N ALA A 58 -5.71 -8.53 16.44
CA ALA A 58 -4.67 -9.15 15.63
C ALA A 58 -5.17 -9.54 14.24
N PRO A 59 -4.43 -9.23 13.17
CA PRO A 59 -4.75 -9.69 11.82
C PRO A 59 -4.55 -11.20 11.69
N GLU A 60 -5.16 -11.78 10.65
CA GLU A 60 -5.02 -13.20 10.34
C GLU A 60 -3.73 -13.46 9.56
N ALA A 61 -3.08 -14.59 9.83
CA ALA A 61 -1.97 -15.10 9.05
C ALA A 61 -2.15 -16.58 8.73
N LEU A 62 -1.76 -16.96 7.52
CA LEU A 62 -1.72 -18.32 7.04
C LEU A 62 -0.27 -18.79 6.99
N ALA A 63 0.03 -19.92 7.64
CA ALA A 63 1.25 -20.67 7.38
C ALA A 63 1.02 -21.58 6.17
N GLN A 64 1.73 -21.32 5.08
CA GLN A 64 1.66 -22.14 3.87
C GLN A 64 2.98 -22.90 3.71
N GLU A 65 2.91 -24.23 3.70
CA GLU A 65 4.07 -25.06 3.39
C GLU A 65 4.38 -24.98 1.88
N GLY A 66 5.66 -24.93 1.53
CA GLY A 66 6.12 -25.14 0.16
C GLY A 66 7.64 -25.06 0.04
N GLU A 67 8.11 -25.10 -1.21
CA GLU A 67 9.54 -25.03 -1.53
C GLU A 67 10.02 -23.58 -1.47
N ALA A 68 11.17 -23.34 -0.84
CA ALA A 68 11.72 -22.00 -0.65
C ALA A 68 11.89 -21.22 -1.96
N GLU A 69 12.27 -21.93 -3.03
CA GLU A 69 12.44 -21.39 -4.38
C GLU A 69 11.14 -20.84 -4.97
N GLU A 70 9.98 -21.44 -4.69
CA GLU A 70 8.69 -20.97 -5.20
C GLU A 70 8.28 -19.62 -4.60
N TYR A 71 8.53 -19.42 -3.29
CA TYR A 71 8.14 -18.19 -2.60
C TYR A 71 9.05 -17.00 -2.93
N VAL A 72 10.36 -17.22 -3.11
CA VAL A 72 11.28 -16.16 -3.54
C VAL A 72 10.93 -15.69 -4.96
N PHE A 73 10.62 -16.64 -5.85
CA PHE A 73 10.25 -16.32 -7.24
C PHE A 73 8.92 -15.57 -7.33
N ARG A 74 7.90 -16.00 -6.56
CA ARG A 74 6.59 -15.34 -6.52
C ARG A 74 6.64 -13.95 -5.88
N ASN A 75 7.54 -13.72 -4.91
CA ASN A 75 7.76 -12.38 -4.35
C ASN A 75 8.43 -11.45 -5.36
N HIS A 76 9.43 -11.95 -6.09
CA HIS A 76 10.10 -11.18 -7.13
C HIS A 76 9.14 -10.74 -8.25
N ALA A 77 8.24 -11.64 -8.69
CA ALA A 77 7.21 -11.30 -9.69
C ALA A 77 6.31 -10.16 -9.22
N ARG A 78 5.86 -10.18 -7.96
CA ARG A 78 5.02 -9.11 -7.39
C ARG A 78 5.75 -7.78 -7.21
N ILE A 79 7.05 -7.81 -6.91
CA ILE A 79 7.86 -6.58 -6.83
C ILE A 79 7.91 -5.92 -8.21
N ILE A 80 8.14 -6.70 -9.27
CA ILE A 80 8.13 -6.19 -10.65
C ILE A 80 6.76 -5.61 -11.00
N GLU A 81 5.67 -6.34 -10.75
CA GLU A 81 4.31 -5.85 -11.04
C GLU A 81 3.97 -4.55 -10.28
N ASN A 82 4.37 -4.43 -9.02
CA ASN A 82 4.20 -3.21 -8.24
C ASN A 82 5.05 -2.06 -8.77
N GLU A 83 6.27 -2.33 -9.21
CA GLU A 83 7.15 -1.33 -9.81
C GLU A 83 6.57 -0.82 -11.14
N GLU A 84 6.04 -1.71 -11.97
CA GLU A 84 5.33 -1.35 -13.21
C GLU A 84 4.07 -0.53 -12.92
N ALA A 85 3.24 -0.93 -11.95
CA ALA A 85 2.03 -0.20 -11.58
C ALA A 85 2.35 1.20 -11.01
N THR A 86 3.42 1.31 -10.21
CA THR A 86 3.87 2.58 -9.63
C THR A 86 4.42 3.51 -10.70
N ASN A 87 5.23 2.98 -11.63
CA ASN A 87 5.75 3.76 -12.76
C ASN A 87 4.62 4.23 -13.67
N ALA A 88 3.61 3.40 -13.94
CA ALA A 88 2.45 3.80 -14.72
C ALA A 88 1.66 4.93 -14.03
N ALA A 89 1.47 4.84 -12.70
CA ALA A 89 0.84 5.91 -11.93
C ALA A 89 1.64 7.22 -11.95
N PHE A 90 2.98 7.14 -11.92
CA PHE A 90 3.85 8.31 -12.02
C PHE A 90 3.71 9.00 -13.38
N VAL A 91 3.76 8.24 -14.49
CA VAL A 91 3.59 8.77 -15.85
C VAL A 91 2.23 9.45 -16.00
N ALA A 92 1.15 8.84 -15.49
CA ALA A 92 -0.18 9.44 -15.54
C ALA A 92 -0.27 10.76 -14.75
N MET A 93 0.47 10.88 -13.64
CA MET A 93 0.53 12.12 -12.86
C MET A 93 1.32 13.21 -13.58
N GLU A 94 2.43 12.86 -14.25
CA GLU A 94 3.21 13.78 -15.09
C GLU A 94 2.37 14.29 -16.27
N GLU A 95 1.62 13.42 -16.93
CA GLU A 95 0.73 13.80 -18.04
C GLU A 95 -0.37 14.77 -17.58
N ALA A 96 -1.02 14.49 -16.45
CA ALA A 96 -2.01 15.39 -15.86
C ALA A 96 -1.42 16.75 -15.43
N MET A 97 -0.16 16.78 -15.01
CA MET A 97 0.54 18.02 -14.66
C MET A 97 0.84 18.86 -15.91
N CYS A 98 1.32 18.24 -16.99
CA CYS A 98 1.51 18.90 -18.28
C CYS A 98 0.22 19.50 -18.85
N ASP A 99 -0.91 18.79 -18.72
CA ASP A 99 -2.22 19.30 -19.13
C ASP A 99 -2.64 20.51 -18.28
N MET A 100 -2.37 20.47 -16.97
CA MET A 100 -2.70 21.55 -16.06
C MET A 100 -1.86 22.81 -16.32
N ASP A 101 -0.56 22.64 -16.60
CA ASP A 101 0.34 23.74 -16.94
C ASP A 101 -0.09 24.40 -18.26
N SER A 102 -0.38 23.60 -19.29
CA SER A 102 -0.88 24.09 -20.57
C SER A 102 -2.19 24.88 -20.41
N SER A 103 -3.15 24.32 -19.66
CA SER A 103 -4.42 25.01 -19.36
C SER A 103 -4.22 26.30 -18.56
N SER A 104 -3.24 26.32 -17.65
CA SER A 104 -2.92 27.51 -16.86
C SER A 104 -2.33 28.62 -17.73
N GLU A 105 -1.44 28.29 -18.67
CA GLU A 105 -0.90 29.23 -19.66
C GLU A 105 -2.00 29.83 -20.56
N GLU A 106 -2.92 29.00 -21.05
CA GLU A 106 -4.05 29.48 -21.86
C GLU A 106 -4.94 30.45 -21.06
N ARG A 107 -5.22 30.12 -19.79
CA ARG A 107 -6.04 30.98 -18.91
C ARG A 107 -5.34 32.29 -18.58
N LEU A 108 -4.04 32.26 -18.32
CA LEU A 108 -3.25 33.47 -18.06
C LEU A 108 -3.23 34.38 -19.29
N THR A 109 -3.03 33.81 -20.48
CA THR A 109 -3.06 34.54 -21.75
C THR A 109 -4.41 35.20 -21.98
N ALA A 110 -5.51 34.47 -21.77
CA ALA A 110 -6.87 35.02 -21.89
C ALA A 110 -7.15 36.14 -20.88
N VAL A 111 -6.62 36.04 -19.66
CA VAL A 111 -6.74 37.10 -18.65
C VAL A 111 -5.92 38.33 -19.05
N GLU A 112 -4.71 38.16 -19.59
CA GLU A 112 -3.86 39.26 -20.07
C GLU A 112 -4.54 40.02 -21.23
N GLU A 113 -5.12 39.29 -22.19
CA GLU A 113 -5.84 39.90 -23.32
C GLU A 113 -7.04 40.73 -22.81
N ALA A 114 -7.86 40.17 -21.92
CA ALA A 114 -8.99 40.87 -21.33
C ALA A 114 -8.58 42.12 -20.53
N LEU A 115 -7.44 42.08 -19.83
CA LEU A 115 -6.90 43.23 -19.11
C LEU A 115 -6.40 44.32 -20.06
N CYS A 116 -5.74 43.96 -21.17
CA CYS A 116 -5.32 44.90 -22.21
C CYS A 116 -6.51 45.60 -22.88
N GLU A 117 -7.59 44.87 -23.17
CA GLU A 117 -8.83 45.47 -23.70
C GLU A 117 -9.47 46.43 -22.69
N LEU A 118 -9.48 46.07 -21.41
CA LEU A 118 -10.07 46.89 -20.35
C LEU A 118 -9.24 48.16 -20.09
N ASP A 119 -7.91 48.08 -20.11
CA ASP A 119 -7.01 49.23 -20.02
C ASP A 119 -7.16 50.17 -21.24
N SER A 120 -7.28 49.60 -22.44
CA SER A 120 -7.53 50.36 -23.67
C SER A 120 -8.88 51.09 -23.65
N ALA A 121 -9.93 50.44 -23.13
CA ALA A 121 -11.24 51.07 -22.97
C ALA A 121 -11.25 52.16 -21.88
N ALA A 122 -10.46 51.99 -20.81
CA ALA A 122 -10.33 52.97 -19.73
C ALA A 122 -9.51 54.21 -20.16
N ASN A 123 -8.48 54.04 -20.99
CA ASN A 123 -7.59 55.11 -21.45
C ASN A 123 -7.97 55.72 -22.81
N GLY A 124 -8.79 55.05 -23.63
CA GLY A 124 -9.25 55.53 -24.94
C GLY A 124 -10.50 56.44 -24.93
N GLY A 125 -11.12 56.66 -23.76
CA GLY A 125 -12.31 57.51 -23.61
C GLY A 125 -12.03 59.02 -23.48
N GLY A 126 -10.82 59.47 -23.78
CA GLY A 126 -10.34 60.83 -23.55
C GLY A 126 -9.84 61.51 -24.82
N GLU A 127 -10.66 61.62 -25.86
CA GLU A 127 -10.43 62.57 -26.95
C GLU A 127 -11.65 63.50 -27.07
N ASN A 128 -11.41 64.78 -26.75
CA ASN A 128 -12.29 65.92 -27.08
C ASN A 128 -12.38 66.09 -28.60
#